data_AF-A0AA43LB42-F1
#
_entry.id   AF-A0AA43LB42-F1
#
_cell.length_a   1.000
_cell.length_b   1.000
_cell.length_c   1.000
_cell.angle_alpha   90.00
_cell.angle_beta   90.00
_cell.angle_gamma   90.00
#
_symmetry.space_group_name_H-M   'P 1'
#
loop_
_entity.id
_entity.type
_entity.pdbx_description
1 polymer ?
#
loop_
_entity_poly.entity_id
_entity_poly.type
_entity_poly.pdbx_seq_one_letter_code
_entity_poly.pdbx_strand_id
1 'polypeptide(L)'
;MDSKGCLEPMPLLVSAIELSLGVVCDFKPESLKVIETEINRVYPIGNEPMLSTIISYGVYLGEVFVRNVPGASWGPYTGDDLLDLDIRIDRKEHSFVGYPLKRVLDFWFDRSLALSVYYQMNLDMLDGVIQPEASSA
;
A
#
# COMPACT_ATOMS: atom_id res chain seq x y z
N MET A 1 -4.25 -28.58 -17.10
CA MET A 1 -5.52 -27.83 -17.03
C MET A 1 -5.17 -26.52 -16.35
N ASP A 2 -4.37 -25.66 -16.97
CA ASP A 2 -3.60 -24.66 -16.21
C ASP A 2 -3.48 -23.35 -16.99
N SER A 3 -4.31 -22.39 -16.59
CA SER A 3 -4.17 -20.95 -16.83
C SER A 3 -5.43 -20.27 -16.27
N LYS A 4 -5.69 -20.44 -14.96
CA LYS A 4 -6.55 -19.47 -14.29
C LYS A 4 -5.73 -18.19 -14.19
N GLY A 5 -6.10 -17.23 -15.02
CA GLY A 5 -5.43 -15.96 -15.21
C GLY A 5 -5.14 -15.28 -13.88
N CYS A 6 -3.89 -15.40 -13.44
CA CYS A 6 -3.27 -14.35 -12.66
C CYS A 6 -3.12 -13.21 -13.67
N LEU A 7 -4.09 -12.30 -13.72
CA LEU A 7 -3.89 -11.06 -14.44
C LEU A 7 -2.56 -10.48 -13.92
N GLU A 8 -1.70 -10.01 -14.80
CA GLU A 8 -0.59 -9.12 -14.48
C GLU A 8 -1.09 -7.66 -14.64
N PRO A 9 -2.10 -7.15 -13.87
CA PRO A 9 -2.55 -5.78 -14.06
C PRO A 9 -1.53 -4.81 -13.47
N MET A 10 -0.59 -5.28 -12.63
CA MET A 10 0.31 -4.40 -11.86
C MET A 10 1.25 -3.58 -12.74
N PRO A 11 1.93 -4.11 -13.77
CA PRO A 11 2.76 -3.27 -14.65
C PRO A 11 1.96 -2.20 -15.41
N LEU A 12 0.73 -2.52 -15.84
CA LEU A 12 -0.16 -1.58 -16.53
C LEU A 12 -0.73 -0.53 -15.57
N LEU A 13 -1.12 -0.92 -14.35
CA LEU A 13 -1.55 -0.03 -13.28
C LEU A 13 -0.42 0.91 -12.89
N VAL A 14 0.80 0.39 -12.68
CA VAL A 14 2.01 1.17 -12.40
C VAL A 14 2.27 2.22 -13.48
N SER A 15 2.19 1.85 -14.75
CA SER A 15 2.37 2.81 -15.86
C SER A 15 1.28 3.87 -15.92
N ALA A 16 0.04 3.53 -15.57
CA ALA A 16 -1.06 4.49 -15.50
C ALA A 16 -0.92 5.47 -14.31
N ILE A 17 -0.27 5.03 -13.23
CA ILE A 17 -0.02 5.80 -12.01
C ILE A 17 1.04 6.89 -12.25
N GLU A 18 2.09 6.57 -13.02
CA GLU A 18 3.10 7.55 -13.44
C GLU A 18 2.48 8.76 -14.15
N LEU A 19 1.45 8.51 -14.95
CA LEU A 19 0.72 9.55 -15.67
C LEU A 19 -0.26 10.34 -14.80
N SER A 20 -0.77 9.75 -13.71
CA SER A 20 -1.83 10.34 -12.89
C SER A 20 -1.31 11.14 -11.69
N LEU A 21 -0.17 10.75 -11.11
CA LEU A 21 0.30 11.35 -9.86
C LEU A 21 1.19 12.58 -10.05
N GLY A 22 1.73 12.81 -11.24
CA GLY A 22 2.64 13.94 -11.52
C GLY A 22 3.94 13.91 -10.70
N VAL A 23 4.25 12.79 -10.04
CA VAL A 23 5.48 12.51 -9.29
C VAL A 23 6.26 11.39 -9.97
N VAL A 24 7.58 11.40 -9.82
CA VAL A 24 8.43 10.31 -10.29
C VAL A 24 8.06 9.03 -9.52
N CYS A 25 7.59 7.99 -10.22
CA CYS A 25 7.29 6.71 -9.58
C CYS A 25 8.56 5.89 -9.37
N ASP A 26 9.38 6.30 -8.41
CA ASP A 26 10.60 5.57 -8.06
C ASP A 26 10.37 4.41 -7.10
N PHE A 27 9.14 4.30 -6.55
CA PHE A 27 8.72 3.28 -5.59
C PHE A 27 9.66 3.16 -4.40
N LYS A 28 10.27 4.28 -3.99
CA LYS A 28 11.12 4.32 -2.81
C LYS A 28 10.31 4.61 -1.54
N PRO A 29 10.69 4.04 -0.38
CA PRO A 29 10.06 4.34 0.90
C PRO A 29 10.04 5.83 1.24
N GLU A 30 11.10 6.57 0.92
CA GLU A 30 11.23 8.00 1.23
C GLU A 30 10.19 8.84 0.46
N SER A 31 9.77 8.37 -0.72
CA SER A 31 8.80 9.04 -1.58
C SER A 31 7.36 8.96 -1.03
N LEU A 32 7.08 8.09 -0.03
CA LEU A 32 5.77 8.04 0.62
C LEU A 32 5.39 9.38 1.28
N LYS A 33 6.37 10.10 1.85
CA LYS A 33 6.12 11.43 2.45
C LYS A 33 5.81 12.50 1.40
N VAL A 34 6.40 12.39 0.21
CA VAL A 34 6.10 13.28 -0.91
C VAL A 34 4.65 13.07 -1.36
N ILE A 35 4.25 11.80 -1.48
CA ILE A 35 2.87 11.42 -1.83
C ILE A 35 1.86 11.91 -0.79
N GLU A 36 2.12 11.72 0.50
CA GLU A 36 1.27 12.24 1.58
C GLU A 36 1.09 13.76 1.47
N THR A 37 2.17 14.48 1.18
CA THR A 37 2.15 15.93 1.00
C THR A 37 1.28 16.32 -0.20
N GLU A 38 1.39 15.61 -1.32
CA GLU A 38 0.57 15.87 -2.50
C GLU A 38 -0.92 15.53 -2.27
N ILE A 39 -1.23 14.43 -1.58
CA ILE A 39 -2.61 14.11 -1.17
C ILE A 39 -3.18 15.25 -0.32
N ASN A 40 -2.44 15.71 0.69
CA ASN A 40 -2.87 16.79 1.57
C ASN A 40 -3.04 18.13 0.84
N ARG A 41 -2.19 18.41 -0.16
CA ARG A 41 -2.22 19.66 -0.94
C ARG A 41 -3.41 19.68 -1.90
N VAL A 42 -3.65 18.58 -2.61
CA VAL A 42 -4.69 18.50 -3.65
C VAL A 42 -6.06 18.22 -3.04
N TYR A 43 -6.12 17.50 -1.91
CA TYR A 43 -7.36 17.05 -1.29
C TYR A 43 -7.42 17.37 0.21
N PRO A 44 -7.84 18.60 0.56
CA PRO A 44 -8.10 18.98 1.94
C PRO A 44 -9.07 18.04 2.66
N ILE A 45 -8.94 17.95 3.98
CA ILE A 45 -9.82 17.14 4.84
C ILE A 45 -11.29 17.55 4.61
N GLY A 46 -12.16 16.54 4.45
CA GLY A 46 -13.59 16.73 4.22
C GLY A 46 -14.02 16.59 2.76
N ASN A 47 -13.07 16.51 1.81
CA ASN A 47 -13.38 16.17 0.43
C ASN A 47 -13.67 14.67 0.26
N GLU A 48 -14.57 14.33 -0.67
CA GLU A 48 -14.86 12.94 -1.01
C GLU A 48 -13.62 12.25 -1.62
N PRO A 49 -13.36 10.98 -1.25
CA PRO A 49 -12.29 10.20 -1.85
C PRO A 49 -12.54 9.96 -3.34
N MET A 50 -11.52 10.23 -4.16
CA MET A 50 -11.56 9.85 -5.57
C MET A 50 -10.99 8.43 -5.74
N LEU A 51 -11.78 7.52 -6.30
CA LEU A 51 -11.37 6.13 -6.48
C LEU A 51 -10.08 5.99 -7.30
N SER A 52 -9.90 6.80 -8.36
CA SER A 52 -8.66 6.85 -9.14
C SER A 52 -7.43 7.16 -8.30
N THR A 53 -7.61 8.04 -7.31
CA THR A 53 -6.56 8.49 -6.40
C THR A 53 -6.23 7.42 -5.37
N ILE A 54 -7.26 6.78 -4.80
CA ILE A 54 -7.08 5.64 -3.88
C ILE A 54 -6.34 4.50 -4.56
N ILE A 55 -6.78 4.12 -5.78
CA ILE A 55 -6.12 3.06 -6.55
C ILE A 55 -4.67 3.44 -6.83
N SER A 56 -4.43 4.68 -7.30
CA SER A 56 -3.08 5.08 -7.71
C SER A 56 -2.08 5.08 -6.56
N TYR A 57 -2.44 5.72 -5.45
CA TYR A 57 -1.57 5.76 -4.27
C TYR A 57 -1.54 4.42 -3.52
N GLY A 58 -2.61 3.65 -3.54
CA GLY A 58 -2.67 2.33 -2.93
C GLY A 58 -1.75 1.35 -3.65
N VAL A 59 -1.82 1.29 -4.97
CA VAL A 59 -0.88 0.47 -5.77
C VAL A 59 0.55 0.97 -5.57
N TYR A 60 0.79 2.28 -5.52
CA TYR A 60 2.13 2.81 -5.20
C TYR A 60 2.65 2.29 -3.86
N LEU A 61 1.84 2.40 -2.79
CA LEU A 61 2.21 1.92 -1.47
C LEU A 61 2.52 0.41 -1.48
N GLY A 62 1.69 -0.38 -2.16
CA GLY A 62 1.94 -1.82 -2.29
C GLY A 62 3.23 -2.13 -3.04
N GLU A 63 3.51 -1.42 -4.14
CA GLU A 63 4.76 -1.58 -4.89
C GLU A 63 6.00 -1.17 -4.07
N VAL A 64 5.89 -0.18 -3.19
CA VAL A 64 6.96 0.15 -2.23
C VAL A 64 7.27 -1.06 -1.33
N PHE A 65 6.25 -1.78 -0.84
CA PHE A 65 6.47 -3.03 -0.10
C PHE A 65 7.10 -4.12 -0.98
N VAL A 66 6.49 -4.45 -2.12
CA VAL A 66 6.95 -5.55 -3.00
C VAL A 66 8.39 -5.36 -3.44
N ARG A 67 8.80 -4.13 -3.76
CA ARG A 67 10.13 -3.85 -4.31
C ARG A 67 11.22 -3.73 -3.26
N ASN A 68 10.88 -3.32 -2.03
CA ASN A 68 11.88 -2.97 -1.02
C ASN A 68 11.90 -3.93 0.17
N VAL A 69 10.88 -4.78 0.35
CA VAL A 69 10.84 -5.74 1.47
C VAL A 69 11.04 -7.17 0.97
N PRO A 70 12.13 -7.86 1.36
CA PRO A 70 12.37 -9.23 0.95
C PRO A 70 11.22 -10.17 1.31
N GLY A 71 10.74 -10.93 0.32
CA GLY A 71 9.63 -11.87 0.48
C GLY A 71 8.24 -11.23 0.36
N ALA A 72 8.14 -9.92 0.10
CA ALA A 72 6.87 -9.27 -0.17
C ALA A 72 6.32 -9.62 -1.55
N SER A 73 5.01 -9.85 -1.60
CA SER A 73 4.30 -10.17 -2.85
C SER A 73 2.85 -9.69 -2.79
N TRP A 74 2.25 -9.46 -3.95
CA TRP A 74 0.81 -9.24 -4.03
C TRP A 74 0.07 -10.55 -3.76
N GLY A 75 -0.99 -10.49 -2.95
CA GLY A 75 -1.89 -11.60 -2.73
C GLY A 75 -2.72 -11.94 -3.98
N PRO A 76 -3.34 -13.13 -4.02
CA PRO A 76 -4.28 -13.51 -5.06
C PRO A 76 -5.51 -12.59 -5.03
N TYR A 77 -5.70 -11.81 -6.09
CA TYR A 77 -6.89 -10.97 -6.26
C TYR A 77 -8.10 -11.84 -6.62
N THR A 78 -9.14 -11.85 -5.76
CA THR A 78 -10.35 -12.63 -5.98
C THR A 78 -11.42 -11.90 -6.80
N GLY A 79 -11.30 -10.57 -6.95
CA GLY A 79 -12.19 -9.78 -7.81
C GLY A 79 -13.42 -9.18 -7.15
N ASP A 80 -13.67 -9.47 -5.88
CA ASP A 80 -14.91 -9.09 -5.20
C ASP A 80 -14.89 -7.64 -4.67
N ASP A 81 -13.76 -7.19 -4.13
CA ASP A 81 -13.53 -5.81 -3.71
C ASP A 81 -12.09 -5.39 -4.04
N LEU A 82 -11.92 -4.21 -4.65
CA LEU A 82 -10.60 -3.65 -4.91
C LEU A 82 -9.86 -3.31 -3.61
N LEU A 83 -10.58 -2.96 -2.54
CA LEU A 83 -9.98 -2.68 -1.22
C LEU A 83 -9.36 -3.93 -0.57
N ASP A 84 -9.75 -5.12 -1.02
CA ASP A 84 -9.20 -6.40 -0.57
C ASP A 84 -7.90 -6.78 -1.31
N LEU A 85 -7.42 -5.93 -2.22
CA LEU A 85 -6.10 -6.12 -2.82
C LEU A 85 -5.04 -6.03 -1.73
N ASP A 86 -4.37 -7.15 -1.47
CA ASP A 86 -3.47 -7.32 -0.33
C ASP A 86 -2.00 -7.54 -0.73
N ILE A 87 -1.09 -7.18 0.19
CA ILE A 87 0.34 -7.47 0.16
C ILE A 87 0.62 -8.49 1.25
N ARG A 88 1.36 -9.55 0.92
CA ARG A 88 1.76 -10.60 1.86
C ARG A 88 3.27 -10.64 2.01
N ILE A 89 3.71 -10.79 3.25
CA ILE A 89 5.11 -11.02 3.60
C ILE A 89 5.13 -12.17 4.59
N ASP A 90 5.63 -13.33 4.18
CA ASP A 90 5.75 -14.49 5.05
C ASP A 90 7.23 -14.70 5.42
N ARG A 91 7.58 -14.37 6.68
CA ARG A 91 8.86 -14.74 7.29
C ARG A 91 8.64 -15.86 8.30
N LYS A 92 9.73 -16.55 8.69
CA LYS A 92 9.65 -17.71 9.59
C LYS A 92 8.98 -17.41 10.93
N GLU A 93 9.16 -16.21 11.45
CA GLU A 93 8.72 -15.83 12.81
C GLU A 93 7.57 -14.80 12.78
N HIS A 94 7.43 -14.05 11.69
CA HIS A 94 6.45 -12.98 11.54
C HIS A 94 5.87 -13.00 10.13
N SER A 95 4.54 -12.88 10.04
CA SER A 95 3.85 -12.65 8.78
C SER A 95 3.11 -11.33 8.81
N PHE A 96 2.97 -10.72 7.64
CA PHE A 96 2.24 -9.48 7.45
C PHE A 96 1.29 -9.62 6.26
N VAL A 97 0.06 -9.16 6.46
CA VAL A 97 -0.92 -8.95 5.40
C VAL A 97 -1.36 -7.48 5.47
N GLY A 98 -1.10 -6.72 4.41
CA GLY A 98 -1.42 -5.31 4.31
C GLY A 98 -2.39 -5.02 3.19
N TYR A 99 -3.32 -4.08 3.40
CA TYR A 99 -4.33 -3.68 2.42
C TYR A 99 -4.06 -2.23 1.99
N PRO A 100 -3.18 -2.00 1.01
CA PRO A 100 -2.67 -0.66 0.75
C PRO A 100 -3.73 0.32 0.22
N LEU A 101 -4.74 -0.13 -0.54
CA LEU A 101 -5.83 0.74 -0.99
C LEU A 101 -6.69 1.20 0.20
N LYS A 102 -7.04 0.25 1.08
CA LYS A 102 -7.72 0.57 2.33
C LYS A 102 -6.89 1.53 3.19
N ARG A 103 -5.58 1.32 3.27
CA ARG A 103 -4.70 2.22 4.04
C ARG A 103 -4.70 3.65 3.51
N VAL A 104 -4.71 3.83 2.18
CA VAL A 104 -4.83 5.16 1.56
C VAL A 104 -6.19 5.79 1.86
N LEU A 105 -7.26 5.00 1.83
CA LEU A 105 -8.59 5.46 2.22
C LEU A 105 -8.64 5.89 3.70
N ASP A 106 -8.04 5.11 4.59
CA ASP A 106 -7.96 5.45 6.02
C ASP A 106 -7.16 6.75 6.21
N PHE A 107 -6.01 6.88 5.55
CA PHE A 107 -5.24 8.13 5.53
C PHE A 107 -6.04 9.30 4.95
N TRP A 108 -6.94 9.05 4.00
CA TRP A 108 -7.81 10.07 3.44
C TRP A 108 -8.67 10.75 4.51
N PHE A 109 -9.27 9.93 5.38
CA PHE A 109 -10.15 10.40 6.44
C PHE A 109 -9.41 10.83 7.71
N ASP A 110 -8.26 10.23 8.01
CA ASP A 110 -7.46 10.53 9.19
C ASP A 110 -5.97 10.68 8.83
N ARG A 111 -5.48 11.93 8.83
CA ARG A 111 -4.09 12.25 8.48
C ARG A 111 -3.07 11.77 9.50
N SER A 112 -3.50 11.37 10.71
CA SER A 112 -2.61 10.72 11.67
C SER A 112 -2.16 9.33 11.20
N LEU A 113 -2.92 8.73 10.28
CA LEU A 113 -2.66 7.42 9.68
C LEU A 113 -1.69 7.50 8.49
N ALA A 114 -0.57 8.21 8.65
CA ALA A 114 0.44 8.39 7.62
C ALA A 114 0.90 7.03 7.00
N LEU A 115 1.16 7.05 5.69
CA LEU A 115 1.56 5.90 4.88
C LEU A 115 3.03 5.52 5.16
N SER A 116 3.89 6.51 5.31
CA SER A 116 5.30 6.38 5.66
C SER A 116 5.49 5.76 7.05
N VAL A 117 4.68 6.18 8.01
CA VAL A 117 4.63 5.59 9.37
C VAL A 117 4.13 4.14 9.29
N TYR A 118 3.06 3.90 8.53
CA TYR A 118 2.56 2.54 8.30
C TYR A 118 3.62 1.61 7.72
N TYR A 119 4.36 2.06 6.70
CA TYR A 119 5.44 1.29 6.09
C TYR A 119 6.54 0.96 7.12
N GLN A 120 7.05 1.97 7.83
CA GLN A 120 8.14 1.79 8.79
C GLN A 120 7.73 0.88 9.96
N MET A 121 6.55 1.08 10.54
CA MET A 121 6.06 0.26 11.65
C MET A 121 5.98 -1.22 11.28
N ASN A 122 5.50 -1.55 10.08
CA ASN A 122 5.39 -2.95 9.66
C ASN A 122 6.76 -3.56 9.34
N LEU A 123 7.71 -2.77 8.84
CA LEU A 123 9.11 -3.20 8.73
C LEU A 123 9.70 -3.52 10.11
N ASP A 124 9.55 -2.61 11.06
CA ASP A 124 10.08 -2.77 12.41
C ASP A 124 9.46 -4.00 13.11
N MET A 125 8.17 -4.29 12.87
CA MET A 125 7.51 -5.52 13.35
C MET A 125 8.07 -6.78 12.67
N LEU A 126 8.25 -6.75 11.34
CA LEU A 126 8.80 -7.87 10.58
C LEU A 126 10.27 -8.17 10.93
N ASP A 127 11.01 -7.16 11.37
CA ASP A 127 12.39 -7.27 11.84
C ASP A 127 12.48 -7.55 13.35
N GLY A 128 11.33 -7.68 14.03
CA GLY A 128 11.26 -7.99 15.47
C GLY A 128 11.72 -6.84 16.38
N VAL A 129 11.89 -5.63 15.84
CA VAL A 129 12.24 -4.40 16.57
C VAL A 129 11.08 -3.97 17.46
N ILE A 130 9.85 -4.15 16.98
CA ILE A 130 8.61 -3.86 17.71
C ILE A 130 7.81 -5.15 17.82
N GLN A 131 7.38 -5.50 19.02
CA GLN A 131 6.42 -6.59 19.20
C GLN A 131 5.00 -6.05 19.00
N PRO A 132 4.09 -6.79 18.32
CA PRO A 132 2.69 -6.44 18.34
C PRO A 132 2.25 -6.34 19.79
N GLU A 133 1.56 -5.26 20.16
CA GLU A 133 0.95 -5.17 21.48
C GLU A 133 0.12 -6.45 21.67
N ALA A 134 0.45 -7.23 22.69
CA ALA A 134 -0.31 -8.41 23.03
C ALA A 134 -1.74 -7.92 23.28
N SER A 135 -2.66 -8.24 22.36
CA SER A 135 -4.07 -7.97 22.52
C SER A 135 -4.49 -8.62 23.83
N SER A 136 -4.61 -7.82 24.87
CA SER A 136 -5.07 -8.29 26.17
C SER A 136 -6.54 -8.66 26.04
N ALA A 137 -6.77 -9.97 25.93
CA ALA A 137 -7.98 -10.75 26.19
C ALA A 137 -9.31 -10.31 25.53
#